data_AF-A0A1F9LI03-F1
#
_entry.id   AF-A0A1F9LI03-F1
#
_cell.length_a   1.000
_cell.length_b   1.000
_cell.length_c   1.000
_cell.angle_alpha   90.00
_cell.angle_beta   90.00
_cell.angle_gamma   90.00
#
_symmetry.space_group_name_H-M   'P 1'
#
loop_
_entity.id
_entity.type
_entity.pdbx_description
1 polymer ?
#
loop_
_entity_poly.entity_id
_entity_poly.type
_entity_poly.pdbx_seq_one_letter_code
_entity_poly.pdbx_strand_id
1 'polypeptide(L)'
;MEHAVTERVVGIDLVKAQIEVADGANLPWRQRHISPTGHAIECRIYAEDPENDFMPCPGKIDGLRLPEGLGVRNDCGVYEGAEVPIYYDPMIAKLIIWGENRVEAILRMRRALREYQVRGIKTNIPFHQWILRHPRFMAGDFNTGFIDDEYRYMRKEEIYPHKDIALASAAIAALHREQERALRLLEKGAAEKSNWREAGRRASLRPASGFSGKSWKR
;
A
#
# COMPACT_ATOMS: atom_id res chain seq x y z
N MET A 1 5.34 -23.52 -5.64
CA MET A 1 4.59 -22.24 -5.66
C MET A 1 5.47 -21.11 -6.19
N GLU A 2 6.72 -21.10 -5.76
CA GLU A 2 7.88 -20.25 -6.04
C GLU A 2 8.51 -20.44 -7.43
N HIS A 3 7.78 -20.95 -8.42
CA HIS A 3 8.36 -21.21 -9.76
C HIS A 3 8.83 -19.93 -10.44
N ALA A 4 8.21 -18.79 -10.14
CA ALA A 4 8.47 -17.51 -10.78
C ALA A 4 9.91 -17.00 -10.58
N VAL A 5 10.60 -17.36 -9.48
CA VAL A 5 12.03 -17.01 -9.34
C VAL A 5 12.89 -17.77 -10.35
N THR A 6 12.58 -19.04 -10.61
CA THR A 6 13.26 -19.85 -11.63
C THR A 6 12.99 -19.29 -13.01
N GLU A 7 11.72 -19.06 -13.35
CA GLU A 7 11.34 -18.48 -14.65
C GLU A 7 12.07 -17.16 -14.93
N ARG A 8 12.21 -16.31 -13.90
CA ARG A 8 12.90 -15.02 -14.03
C ARG A 8 14.39 -15.13 -14.28
N VAL A 9 15.06 -16.16 -13.78
CA VAL A 9 16.51 -16.35 -14.04
C VAL A 9 16.79 -17.17 -15.29
N VAL A 10 15.94 -18.15 -15.64
CA VAL A 10 16.16 -19.00 -16.82
C VAL A 10 15.46 -18.52 -18.09
N GLY A 11 14.48 -17.61 -17.99
CA GLY A 11 13.72 -17.10 -19.13
C GLY A 11 12.74 -18.10 -19.74
N ILE A 12 12.29 -19.08 -18.96
CA ILE A 12 11.39 -20.15 -19.39
C ILE A 12 10.05 -19.98 -18.68
N ASP A 13 8.95 -20.11 -19.43
CA ASP A 13 7.59 -20.19 -18.89
C ASP A 13 7.25 -21.67 -18.60
N LEU A 14 7.19 -22.00 -17.31
CA LEU A 14 6.96 -23.37 -16.86
C LEU A 14 5.50 -23.77 -16.99
N VAL A 15 4.56 -22.85 -16.81
CA VAL A 15 3.12 -23.14 -16.94
C VAL A 15 2.78 -23.44 -18.39
N LYS A 16 3.30 -22.64 -19.33
CA LYS A 16 3.15 -22.90 -20.76
C LYS A 16 3.69 -24.28 -21.14
N ALA A 17 4.90 -24.61 -20.71
CA ALA A 17 5.50 -25.90 -21.03
C ALA A 17 4.77 -27.09 -20.39
N GLN A 18 4.19 -26.91 -19.19
CA GLN A 18 3.32 -27.91 -18.58
C GLN A 18 2.11 -28.22 -19.48
N ILE A 19 1.48 -27.19 -20.05
CA ILE A 19 0.34 -27.36 -20.96
C ILE A 19 0.79 -28.05 -22.26
N GLU A 20 1.89 -27.62 -22.87
CA GLU A 20 2.41 -28.21 -24.11
C GLU A 20 2.76 -29.70 -23.94
N VAL A 21 3.43 -30.05 -22.83
CA VAL A 21 3.77 -31.45 -22.52
C VAL A 21 2.52 -32.27 -22.23
N ALA A 22 1.53 -31.69 -21.55
CA ALA A 22 0.25 -32.36 -21.30
C ALA A 22 -0.54 -32.63 -22.59
N ASP A 23 -0.36 -31.79 -23.63
CA ASP A 23 -0.91 -31.98 -24.98
C ASP A 23 -0.07 -32.95 -25.85
N GLY A 24 0.94 -33.60 -25.26
CA GLY A 24 1.79 -34.60 -25.93
C GLY A 24 2.99 -34.02 -26.68
N ALA A 25 3.28 -32.72 -26.56
CA ALA A 25 4.50 -32.15 -27.11
C ALA A 25 5.75 -32.61 -26.33
N ASN A 26 6.90 -32.56 -26.99
CA ASN A 26 8.19 -32.73 -26.33
C ASN A 26 8.61 -31.44 -25.61
N LEU A 27 9.50 -31.56 -24.62
CA LEU A 27 10.11 -30.38 -24.00
C LEU A 27 10.81 -29.50 -25.05
N PRO A 28 10.53 -28.18 -25.09
CA PRO A 28 11.04 -27.31 -26.15
C PRO A 28 12.51 -26.92 -25.96
N TRP A 29 13.16 -27.36 -24.88
CA TRP A 29 14.57 -27.07 -24.59
C TRP A 29 15.35 -28.34 -24.22
N ARG A 30 16.68 -28.22 -24.30
CA ARG A 30 17.63 -29.22 -23.81
C ARG A 30 18.45 -28.61 -22.69
N GLN A 31 19.06 -29.43 -21.82
CA GLN A 31 19.82 -28.96 -20.66
C GLN A 31 20.86 -27.88 -21.00
N ARG A 32 21.58 -28.03 -22.12
CA ARG A 32 22.59 -27.07 -22.61
C ARG A 32 22.04 -25.68 -22.99
N HIS A 33 20.73 -25.54 -23.16
CA HIS A 33 20.08 -24.25 -23.47
C HIS A 33 19.58 -23.54 -22.20
N ILE A 34 19.67 -24.19 -21.03
CA ILE A 34 19.25 -23.61 -19.75
C ILE A 34 20.48 -23.00 -19.09
N SER A 35 20.46 -21.69 -18.89
CA SER A 35 21.52 -20.98 -18.18
C SER A 35 20.91 -19.87 -17.34
N PRO A 36 21.10 -19.87 -16.01
CA PRO A 36 20.55 -18.83 -15.15
C PRO A 36 21.29 -17.50 -15.41
N THR A 37 20.51 -16.42 -15.51
CA THR A 37 21.01 -15.05 -15.66
C THR A 37 20.43 -14.17 -14.56
N GLY A 38 21.32 -13.36 -13.95
CA GLY A 38 20.95 -12.48 -12.85
C GLY A 38 20.57 -13.21 -11.56
N HIS A 39 19.76 -12.55 -10.74
CA HIS A 39 19.27 -13.06 -9.48
C HIS A 39 17.80 -12.66 -9.30
N ALA A 40 16.98 -13.60 -8.81
CA ALA A 40 15.58 -13.35 -8.52
C ALA A 40 15.24 -13.61 -7.05
N ILE A 41 14.36 -12.78 -6.50
CA ILE A 41 13.84 -12.89 -5.13
C ILE A 41 12.33 -12.81 -5.21
N GLU A 42 11.64 -13.71 -4.48
CA GLU A 42 10.18 -13.68 -4.32
C GLU A 42 9.83 -13.44 -2.86
N CYS A 43 8.92 -12.49 -2.63
CA CYS A 43 8.26 -12.27 -1.35
C CYS A 43 6.78 -12.66 -1.48
N ARG A 44 6.31 -13.55 -0.60
CA ARG A 44 4.89 -13.89 -0.50
C ARG A 44 4.18 -12.86 0.35
N ILE A 45 3.24 -12.16 -0.26
CA ILE A 45 2.46 -11.13 0.42
C ILE A 45 1.23 -11.80 1.02
N TYR A 46 1.22 -11.87 2.34
CA TYR A 46 0.14 -12.46 3.12
C TYR A 46 -0.66 -11.38 3.83
N ALA A 47 -1.97 -11.61 3.92
CA ALA A 47 -2.90 -10.89 4.78
C ALA A 47 -2.72 -11.37 6.23
N GLU A 48 -1.62 -10.94 6.87
CA GLU A 48 -1.21 -11.33 8.22
C GLU A 48 -0.70 -10.11 9.00
N ASP A 49 -0.71 -10.20 10.32
CA ASP A 49 -0.17 -9.16 11.23
C ASP A 49 1.16 -9.60 11.87
N PRO A 50 2.32 -9.14 11.35
CA PRO A 50 3.62 -9.47 11.95
C PRO A 50 3.78 -9.01 13.40
N GLU A 51 3.06 -7.96 13.84
CA GLU A 51 3.15 -7.46 15.22
C GLU A 51 2.39 -8.35 16.22
N ASN A 52 1.59 -9.27 15.72
CA ASN A 52 0.72 -10.15 16.47
C ASN A 52 0.91 -11.60 16.00
N ASP A 53 2.16 -12.05 16.01
CA ASP A 53 2.57 -13.44 15.70
C ASP A 53 2.02 -13.97 14.36
N PHE A 54 2.03 -13.11 13.34
CA PHE A 54 1.53 -13.41 11.99
C PHE A 54 0.08 -13.91 11.97
N MET A 55 -0.75 -13.47 12.93
CA MET A 55 -2.17 -13.82 12.91
C MET A 55 -2.82 -13.41 11.57
N PRO A 56 -3.61 -14.30 10.94
CA PRO A 56 -4.34 -13.97 9.73
C PRO A 56 -5.22 -12.72 9.90
N CYS A 57 -5.21 -11.86 8.89
CA CYS A 57 -5.93 -10.59 8.84
C CYS A 57 -6.88 -10.58 7.62
N PRO A 58 -7.93 -11.43 7.62
CA PRO A 58 -8.96 -11.44 6.58
C PRO A 58 -9.72 -10.11 6.58
N GLY A 59 -10.33 -9.77 5.45
CA GLY A 59 -11.14 -8.55 5.35
C GLY A 59 -11.12 -7.93 3.97
N LYS A 60 -11.76 -6.76 3.86
CA LYS A 60 -11.89 -6.03 2.61
C LYS A 60 -10.64 -5.19 2.32
N ILE A 61 -10.18 -5.23 1.07
CA ILE A 61 -9.10 -4.38 0.59
C ILE A 61 -9.70 -3.04 0.13
N ASP A 62 -9.52 -1.99 0.91
CA ASP A 62 -10.03 -0.64 0.63
C ASP A 62 -9.15 0.17 -0.33
N GLY A 63 -7.98 -0.36 -0.68
CA GLY A 63 -7.08 0.27 -1.63
C GLY A 63 -5.91 -0.64 -1.92
N LEU A 64 -5.56 -0.72 -3.19
CA LEU A 64 -4.46 -1.56 -3.66
C LEU A 64 -3.62 -0.79 -4.65
N ARG A 65 -2.36 -0.56 -4.30
CA ARG A 65 -1.35 -0.03 -5.22
C ARG A 65 -0.23 -1.04 -5.34
N LEU A 66 -0.15 -1.65 -6.52
CA LEU A 66 0.90 -2.62 -6.84
C LEU A 66 2.20 -1.89 -7.25
N PRO A 67 3.37 -2.42 -6.89
CA PRO A 67 4.64 -1.91 -7.42
C PRO A 67 4.82 -2.33 -8.87
N GLU A 68 5.45 -1.47 -9.65
CA GLU A 68 5.68 -1.66 -11.08
C GLU A 68 7.13 -1.30 -11.46
N GLY A 69 7.45 -1.46 -12.74
CA GLY A 69 8.71 -1.04 -13.33
C GLY A 69 9.66 -2.18 -13.69
N LEU A 70 10.85 -1.81 -14.18
CA LEU A 70 11.85 -2.76 -14.65
C LEU A 70 12.19 -3.80 -13.57
N GLY A 71 12.24 -5.07 -13.97
CA GLY A 71 12.60 -6.18 -13.09
C GLY A 71 11.52 -6.57 -12.07
N VAL A 72 10.33 -5.96 -12.11
CA VAL A 72 9.22 -6.28 -11.20
C VAL A 72 8.23 -7.24 -11.87
N ARG A 73 7.76 -8.25 -11.14
CA ARG A 73 6.59 -9.08 -11.44
C ARG A 73 5.68 -9.06 -10.22
N ASN A 74 4.39 -9.03 -10.44
CA ASN A 74 3.44 -9.22 -9.37
C ASN A 74 2.37 -10.22 -9.81
N ASP A 75 2.40 -11.41 -9.23
CA ASP A 75 1.36 -12.42 -9.43
C ASP A 75 0.33 -12.18 -8.32
N CYS A 76 -0.68 -11.34 -8.59
CA CYS A 76 -1.67 -10.90 -7.60
C CYS A 76 -3.04 -11.50 -7.91
N GLY A 77 -3.65 -12.14 -6.91
CA GLY A 77 -4.98 -12.76 -7.01
C GLY A 77 -6.12 -11.89 -6.49
N VAL A 78 -5.82 -10.66 -6.07
CA VAL A 78 -6.79 -9.73 -5.45
C VAL A 78 -6.79 -8.38 -6.18
N TYR A 79 -7.82 -7.58 -5.93
CA TYR A 79 -7.99 -6.25 -6.49
C TYR A 79 -8.59 -5.31 -5.45
N GLU A 80 -8.57 -3.99 -5.71
CA GLU A 80 -9.21 -3.03 -4.82
C GLU A 80 -10.72 -3.30 -4.72
N GLY A 81 -11.22 -3.43 -3.49
CA GLY A 81 -12.59 -3.82 -3.17
C GLY A 81 -12.79 -5.31 -2.95
N ALA A 82 -11.81 -6.16 -3.26
CA ALA A 82 -11.87 -7.60 -2.99
C ALA A 82 -11.88 -7.90 -1.48
N GLU A 83 -12.46 -9.04 -1.11
CA GLU A 83 -12.49 -9.54 0.26
C GLU A 83 -11.57 -10.76 0.37
N VAL A 84 -10.66 -10.73 1.35
CA VAL A 84 -9.82 -11.88 1.70
C VAL A 84 -10.60 -12.78 2.66
N PRO A 85 -11.02 -13.98 2.22
CA PRO A 85 -11.84 -14.88 3.02
C PRO A 85 -11.03 -15.59 4.12
N ILE A 86 -11.72 -16.05 5.16
CA ILE A 86 -11.13 -16.89 6.23
C ILE A 86 -10.90 -18.35 5.84
N TYR A 87 -11.52 -18.80 4.75
CA TYR A 87 -11.59 -20.23 4.39
C TYR A 87 -10.41 -20.71 3.55
N TYR A 88 -9.55 -19.80 3.10
CA TYR A 88 -8.43 -20.10 2.20
C TYR A 88 -7.12 -19.57 2.77
N ASP A 89 -6.02 -19.93 2.11
CA ASP A 89 -4.70 -19.40 2.43
C ASP A 89 -4.69 -17.86 2.37
N PRO A 90 -4.09 -17.14 3.34
CA PRO A 90 -4.12 -15.68 3.41
C PRO A 90 -3.20 -14.99 2.37
N MET A 91 -2.58 -15.72 1.45
CA MET A 91 -1.72 -15.13 0.42
C MET A 91 -2.54 -14.33 -0.59
N ILE A 92 -2.22 -13.06 -0.72
CA ILE A 92 -2.88 -12.14 -1.65
C ILE A 92 -2.08 -11.91 -2.93
N ALA A 93 -0.75 -12.06 -2.86
CA ALA A 93 0.13 -11.87 -4.01
C ALA A 93 1.50 -12.53 -3.82
N LYS A 94 2.22 -12.73 -4.93
CA LYS A 94 3.66 -12.97 -4.96
C LYS A 94 4.34 -11.79 -5.64
N LEU A 95 5.22 -11.11 -4.93
CA LEU A 95 6.07 -10.07 -5.50
C LEU A 95 7.40 -10.71 -5.90
N ILE A 96 7.72 -10.70 -7.19
CA ILE A 96 8.96 -11.29 -7.70
C ILE A 96 9.80 -10.19 -8.32
N ILE A 97 11.07 -10.16 -7.96
CA ILE A 97 12.05 -9.19 -8.43
C ILE A 97 13.17 -9.91 -9.12
N TRP A 98 13.67 -9.32 -10.20
CA TRP A 98 14.91 -9.72 -10.86
C TRP A 98 15.90 -8.54 -10.90
N GLY A 99 17.18 -8.84 -10.79
CA GLY A 99 18.29 -7.91 -11.02
C GLY A 99 19.50 -8.65 -11.60
N GLU A 100 20.49 -7.91 -12.08
CA GLU A 100 21.72 -8.48 -12.67
C GLU A 100 22.55 -9.25 -11.64
N ASN A 101 22.39 -8.91 -10.36
CA ASN A 101 23.00 -9.61 -9.24
C ASN A 101 22.11 -9.55 -7.99
N ARG A 102 22.50 -10.29 -6.95
CA ARG A 102 21.75 -10.39 -5.69
C ARG A 102 21.55 -9.04 -5.01
N VAL A 103 22.56 -8.18 -5.01
CA VAL A 103 22.48 -6.86 -4.38
C VAL A 103 21.45 -6.00 -5.09
N GLU A 104 21.47 -5.96 -6.43
CA GLU A 104 20.47 -5.21 -7.20
C GLU A 104 19.05 -5.76 -6.97
N ALA A 105 18.88 -7.09 -6.95
CA ALA A 105 17.58 -7.70 -6.66
C ALA A 105 17.05 -7.32 -5.27
N ILE A 106 17.91 -7.29 -4.24
CA ILE A 106 17.55 -6.84 -2.89
C ILE A 106 17.15 -5.36 -2.90
N LEU A 107 17.94 -4.48 -3.52
CA LEU A 107 17.65 -3.05 -3.56
C LEU A 107 16.35 -2.75 -4.31
N ARG A 108 16.12 -3.43 -5.44
CA ARG A 108 14.88 -3.31 -6.21
C ARG A 108 13.68 -3.86 -5.44
N MET A 109 13.83 -4.97 -4.70
CA MET A 109 12.78 -5.49 -3.82
C MET A 109 12.44 -4.53 -2.69
N ARG A 110 13.44 -3.92 -2.06
CA ARG A 110 13.23 -2.89 -1.03
C ARG A 110 12.46 -1.68 -1.58
N ARG A 111 12.73 -1.26 -2.83
CA ARG A 111 11.94 -0.20 -3.48
C ARG A 111 10.49 -0.66 -3.72
N ALA A 112 10.31 -1.82 -4.36
CA ALA A 112 8.99 -2.35 -4.69
C ALA A 112 8.11 -2.54 -3.45
N LEU A 113 8.64 -3.09 -2.36
CA LEU A 113 7.90 -3.23 -1.10
C LEU A 113 7.54 -1.90 -0.43
N ARG A 114 8.28 -0.80 -0.69
CA ARG A 114 7.90 0.54 -0.21
C ARG A 114 6.79 1.18 -1.04
N GLU A 115 6.71 0.83 -2.32
CA GLU A 115 5.69 1.29 -3.26
C GLU A 115 4.38 0.48 -3.12
N TYR A 116 4.47 -0.76 -2.64
CA TYR A 116 3.34 -1.67 -2.44
C TYR A 116 2.44 -1.17 -1.29
N GLN A 117 1.25 -0.72 -1.62
CA GLN A 117 0.26 -0.27 -0.63
C GLN A 117 -0.97 -1.19 -0.65
N VAL A 118 -1.31 -1.69 0.52
CA VAL A 118 -2.55 -2.43 0.78
C VAL A 118 -3.25 -1.73 1.94
N ARG A 119 -4.52 -1.37 1.76
CA ARG A 119 -5.36 -0.73 2.78
C ARG A 119 -6.56 -1.61 3.11
N GLY A 120 -7.09 -1.47 4.31
CA GLY A 120 -8.24 -2.24 4.82
C GLY A 120 -7.84 -3.51 5.60
N ILE A 121 -6.70 -4.11 5.26
CA ILE A 121 -6.12 -5.26 5.97
C ILE A 121 -4.64 -5.02 6.31
N LYS A 122 -4.12 -5.75 7.30
CA LYS A 122 -2.68 -5.82 7.57
C LYS A 122 -2.01 -6.84 6.64
N THR A 123 -0.73 -6.62 6.38
CA THR A 123 0.09 -7.54 5.59
C THR A 123 1.47 -7.75 6.19
N ASN A 124 2.14 -8.82 5.76
CA ASN A 124 3.53 -9.10 6.12
C ASN A 124 4.58 -8.29 5.34
N ILE A 125 4.19 -7.28 4.55
CA ILE A 125 5.12 -6.39 3.83
C ILE A 125 6.20 -5.78 4.75
N PRO A 126 5.86 -5.25 5.94
CA PRO A 126 6.85 -4.66 6.84
C PRO A 126 7.89 -5.67 7.34
N PHE A 127 7.49 -6.93 7.52
CA PHE A 127 8.41 -8.02 7.85
C PHE A 127 9.40 -8.29 6.72
N HIS A 128 8.95 -8.36 5.46
CA HIS A 128 9.85 -8.48 4.31
C HIS A 128 10.83 -7.29 4.20
N GLN A 129 10.35 -6.08 4.45
CA GLN A 129 11.20 -4.88 4.49
C GLN A 129 12.26 -4.95 5.60
N TRP A 130 11.96 -5.58 6.73
CA TRP A 130 12.95 -5.84 7.76
C TRP A 130 13.99 -6.88 7.32
N ILE A 131 13.57 -8.06 6.83
CA ILE A 131 14.49 -9.14 6.39
C ILE A 131 15.50 -8.59 5.38
N LEU A 132 15.03 -7.83 4.39
CA LEU A 132 15.88 -7.29 3.32
C LEU A 132 16.86 -6.20 3.79
N ARG A 133 16.69 -5.68 5.02
CA ARG A 133 17.64 -4.78 5.68
C ARG A 133 18.54 -5.51 6.66
N HIS A 134 18.26 -6.76 6.99
CA HIS A 134 19.00 -7.51 8.00
C HIS A 134 20.41 -7.85 7.50
N PRO A 135 21.49 -7.54 8.26
CA PRO A 135 22.87 -7.74 7.82
C PRO A 135 23.18 -9.18 7.39
N ARG A 136 22.72 -10.18 8.16
CA ARG A 136 22.91 -11.61 7.83
C ARG A 136 22.21 -12.01 6.54
N PHE A 137 20.99 -11.52 6.31
CA PHE A 137 20.28 -11.76 5.04
C PHE A 137 21.03 -11.09 3.88
N MET A 138 21.49 -9.85 4.04
CA MET A 138 22.28 -9.16 3.01
C MET A 138 23.60 -9.88 2.71
N ALA A 139 24.27 -10.43 3.72
CA ALA A 139 25.50 -11.22 3.56
C ALA A 139 25.28 -12.61 2.93
N GLY A 140 24.03 -13.12 2.94
CA GLY A 140 23.75 -14.50 2.51
C GLY A 140 24.04 -15.54 3.59
N ASP A 141 24.27 -15.11 4.83
CA ASP A 141 24.58 -15.97 5.98
C ASP A 141 23.31 -16.26 6.79
N PHE A 142 22.48 -17.17 6.28
CA PHE A 142 21.25 -17.58 6.94
C PHE A 142 20.95 -19.06 6.66
N ASN A 143 20.14 -19.64 7.55
CA ASN A 143 19.65 -21.01 7.45
C ASN A 143 18.16 -21.03 7.81
N THR A 144 17.58 -22.22 7.98
CA THR A 144 16.16 -22.37 8.29
C THR A 144 15.77 -21.85 9.68
N GLY A 145 16.71 -21.73 10.63
CA GLY A 145 16.50 -21.16 11.97
C GLY A 145 16.66 -19.64 12.05
N PHE A 146 17.06 -18.98 10.94
CA PHE A 146 17.33 -17.54 10.91
C PHE A 146 16.19 -16.68 11.48
N ILE A 147 14.93 -17.02 11.18
CA ILE A 147 13.79 -16.26 11.67
C ILE A 147 13.60 -16.48 13.18
N ASP A 148 13.74 -17.70 13.68
CA ASP A 148 13.64 -17.98 15.12
C ASP A 148 14.73 -17.25 15.92
N ASP A 149 15.94 -17.20 15.36
CA ASP A 149 17.10 -16.56 15.98
C ASP A 149 17.00 -15.02 16.01
N GLU A 150 16.55 -14.40 14.90
CA GLU A 150 16.65 -12.96 14.70
C GLU A 150 15.31 -12.22 14.86
N TYR A 151 14.18 -12.85 14.52
CA TYR A 151 12.86 -12.20 14.54
C TYR A 151 12.20 -12.25 15.92
N ARG A 152 12.32 -13.36 16.65
CA ARG A 152 11.61 -13.59 17.91
C ARG A 152 11.99 -12.61 19.02
N TYR A 153 13.19 -12.05 18.95
CA TYR A 153 13.70 -11.07 19.91
C TYR A 153 13.52 -9.62 19.45
N MET A 154 12.86 -9.38 18.32
CA MET A 154 12.74 -8.07 17.74
C MET A 154 11.71 -7.21 18.45
N ARG A 155 12.05 -5.94 18.60
CA ARG A 155 11.15 -4.88 19.05
C ARG A 155 10.27 -4.37 17.90
N LYS A 156 8.98 -4.10 18.16
CA LYS A 156 8.00 -3.64 17.14
C LYS A 156 8.45 -2.37 16.41
N GLU A 157 9.24 -1.55 17.08
CA GLU A 157 9.86 -0.32 16.58
C GLU A 157 10.80 -0.59 15.38
N GLU A 158 11.38 -1.78 15.26
CA GLU A 158 12.30 -2.11 14.16
C GLU A 158 11.57 -2.48 12.86
N ILE A 159 10.34 -3.00 12.98
CA ILE A 159 9.44 -3.29 11.86
C ILE A 159 8.91 -1.97 11.26
N TYR A 160 8.57 -1.01 12.10
CA TYR A 160 8.02 0.30 11.71
C TYR A 160 8.88 1.47 12.25
N PRO A 161 10.09 1.69 11.70
CA PRO A 161 11.10 2.60 12.26
C PRO A 161 10.69 4.09 12.30
N HIS A 162 9.57 4.45 11.68
CA HIS A 162 9.10 5.84 11.56
C HIS A 162 7.60 5.98 11.86
N LYS A 163 7.03 5.10 12.68
CA LYS A 163 5.60 5.11 13.00
C LYS A 163 5.14 6.46 13.57
N ASP A 164 5.90 7.03 14.50
CA ASP A 164 5.56 8.31 15.14
C ASP A 164 5.62 9.47 14.14
N ILE A 165 6.64 9.49 13.27
CA ILE A 165 6.78 10.49 12.21
C ILE A 165 5.61 10.36 11.22
N ALA A 166 5.23 9.14 10.86
CA ALA A 166 4.10 8.90 9.97
C ALA A 166 2.78 9.37 10.59
N LEU A 167 2.55 9.09 11.88
CA LEU A 167 1.37 9.55 12.63
C LEU A 167 1.32 11.08 12.73
N ALA A 168 2.43 11.72 13.10
CA ALA A 168 2.53 13.17 13.16
C ALA A 168 2.30 13.81 11.79
N SER A 169 2.91 13.27 10.72
CA SER A 169 2.73 13.74 9.35
C SER A 169 1.28 13.61 8.88
N ALA A 170 0.63 12.48 9.20
CA ALA A 170 -0.78 12.26 8.86
C ALA A 170 -1.71 13.25 9.60
N ALA A 171 -1.45 13.50 10.89
CA ALA A 171 -2.20 14.47 11.69
C ALA A 171 -2.06 15.89 11.14
N ILE A 172 -0.83 16.33 10.82
CA ILE A 172 -0.57 17.62 10.19
C ILE A 172 -1.28 17.72 8.83
N ALA A 173 -1.20 16.68 8.00
CA ALA A 173 -1.86 16.67 6.68
C ALA A 173 -3.39 16.71 6.79
N ALA A 174 -3.98 16.09 7.81
CA ALA A 174 -5.42 16.16 8.09
C ALA A 174 -5.84 17.58 8.50
N LEU A 175 -5.11 18.19 9.44
CA LEU A 175 -5.34 19.58 9.88
C LEU A 175 -5.22 20.56 8.70
N HIS A 176 -4.19 20.41 7.86
CA HIS A 176 -4.00 21.25 6.69
C HIS A 176 -5.19 21.15 5.72
N ARG A 177 -5.68 19.93 5.45
CA ARG A 177 -6.88 19.72 4.61
C ARG A 177 -8.14 20.32 5.20
N GLU A 178 -8.32 20.28 6.52
CA GLU A 178 -9.45 20.93 7.19
C GLU A 178 -9.37 22.46 7.09
N GLN A 179 -8.19 23.03 7.32
CA GLN A 179 -7.96 24.47 7.16
C GLN A 179 -8.21 24.92 5.72
N GLU A 180 -7.69 24.22 4.71
CA GLU A 180 -7.96 24.51 3.29
C GLU A 180 -9.46 24.44 2.96
N ARG A 181 -10.18 23.44 3.49
CA ARG A 181 -11.64 23.32 3.30
C ARG A 181 -12.38 24.49 3.96
N ALA A 182 -12.01 24.86 5.18
CA ALA A 182 -12.61 25.98 5.90
C ALA A 182 -12.36 27.31 5.16
N LEU A 183 -11.13 27.55 4.69
CA LEU A 183 -10.78 28.72 3.88
C LEU A 183 -11.59 28.77 2.58
N ARG A 184 -11.69 27.65 1.84
CA ARG A 184 -12.53 27.57 0.62
C ARG A 184 -14.01 27.84 0.89
N LEU A 185 -14.54 27.38 2.03
CA LEU A 185 -15.92 27.67 2.43
C LEU A 185 -16.12 29.14 2.77
N LEU A 186 -15.16 29.77 3.45
CA LEU A 186 -15.17 31.21 3.74
C LEU A 186 -15.10 32.04 2.46
N GLU A 187 -14.23 31.69 1.51
CA GLU A 187 -14.14 32.34 0.20
C GLU A 187 -15.46 32.24 -0.58
N LYS A 188 -16.06 31.04 -0.64
CA LYS A 188 -17.38 30.85 -1.28
C LYS A 188 -18.48 31.66 -0.59
N GLY A 189 -18.53 31.61 0.75
CA GLY A 189 -19.52 32.37 1.53
C GLY A 189 -19.34 33.89 1.44
N ALA A 190 -18.11 34.36 1.24
CA ALA A 190 -17.81 35.77 0.98
C ALA A 190 -18.19 36.19 -0.45
N ALA A 191 -18.08 35.29 -1.43
CA ALA A 191 -18.43 35.52 -2.83
C ALA A 191 -19.95 35.47 -3.09
N GLU A 192 -20.72 34.69 -2.33
CA GLU A 192 -22.17 34.62 -2.47
C GLU A 192 -22.89 35.85 -1.90
N LYS A 193 -23.85 36.40 -2.66
CA LYS A 193 -24.72 37.48 -2.16
C LYS A 193 -25.59 36.93 -1.03
N SER A 194 -25.25 37.30 0.20
CA SER A 194 -26.06 36.97 1.37
C SER A 194 -27.42 37.68 1.32
N ASN A 195 -28.50 36.91 1.27
CA ASN A 195 -29.89 37.40 1.35
C ASN A 195 -30.13 38.24 2.61
N TRP A 196 -29.45 37.94 3.72
CA TRP A 196 -29.51 38.73 4.95
C TRP A 196 -28.82 40.08 4.83
N ARG A 197 -27.64 40.15 4.18
CA ARG A 197 -26.98 41.44 3.89
C ARG A 197 -27.76 42.27 2.89
N GLU A 198 -28.44 41.65 1.94
CA GLU A 198 -29.29 42.36 0.98
C GLU A 198 -30.60 42.85 1.63
N ALA A 199 -31.25 42.02 2.44
CA ALA A 199 -32.42 42.39 3.24
C ALA A 199 -32.10 43.52 4.23
N GLY A 200 -30.95 43.45 4.92
CA GLY A 200 -30.48 44.51 5.82
C GLY A 200 -30.25 45.83 5.09
N ARG A 201 -29.59 45.81 3.91
CA ARG A 201 -29.42 47.01 3.07
C ARG A 201 -30.74 47.58 2.60
N ARG A 202 -31.70 46.75 2.19
CA ARG A 202 -33.05 47.19 1.81
C ARG A 202 -33.80 47.79 3.00
N ALA A 203 -33.63 47.25 4.20
CA ALA A 203 -34.24 47.78 5.42
C ALA A 203 -33.65 49.14 5.82
N SER A 204 -32.33 49.34 5.69
CA SER A 204 -31.67 50.62 5.98
C SER A 204 -31.98 51.73 4.96
N LEU A 205 -32.44 51.38 3.77
CA LEU A 205 -32.85 52.34 2.73
C LEU A 205 -34.34 52.69 2.82
N ARG A 206 -35.10 52.11 3.75
CA ARG A 206 -36.48 52.54 4.01
C ARG A 206 -36.44 53.86 4.77
N PRO A 207 -37.05 54.95 4.25
CA PRO A 207 -37.15 56.19 5.00
C PRO A 207 -37.94 55.93 6.28
N ALA A 208 -37.50 56.51 7.39
CA ALA A 208 -38.23 56.48 8.65
C ALA A 208 -39.60 57.13 8.43
N SER A 209 -40.63 56.32 8.19
CA SER A 209 -42.01 56.79 8.18
C SER A 209 -42.30 57.34 9.57
N GLY A 210 -42.60 58.64 9.60
CA GLY A 210 -42.63 59.47 10.80
C GLY A 210 -43.37 58.86 11.98
N PHE A 211 -42.78 59.07 13.15
CA PHE A 211 -43.38 58.88 14.46
C PHE A 211 -44.61 59.80 14.57
N SER A 212 -45.81 59.29 14.26
CA SER A 212 -47.04 60.01 14.63
C SER A 212 -47.34 59.72 16.10
N GLY A 213 -47.04 60.69 16.96
CA GLY A 213 -47.33 60.62 18.38
C GLY A 213 -48.80 60.37 18.64
N LYS A 214 -49.12 59.27 19.32
CA LYS A 214 -50.39 59.12 20.04
C LYS A 214 -50.16 59.49 21.50
N SER A 215 -50.68 60.67 21.83
CA SER A 215 -50.91 61.16 23.19
C SER A 215 -51.63 60.08 24.01
N TRP A 216 -51.04 59.70 25.13
CA TRP A 216 -51.76 59.05 26.22
C TRP A 216 -52.54 60.15 26.95
N LYS A 217 -53.88 60.07 26.93
CA LYS A 217 -54.74 60.80 27.87
C LYS A 217 -55.07 59.90 29.05
N ARG A 218 -55.18 60.57 30.20
CA ARG A 218 -55.29 60.09 31.59
C ARG A 218 -56.24 58.92 31.81
#